data_AF-A0A4V6I7P9-F1
#
_entry.id   AF-A0A4V6I7P9-F1
#
_cell.length_a   1.000
_cell.length_b   1.000
_cell.length_c   1.000
_cell.angle_alpha   90.00
_cell.angle_beta   90.00
_cell.angle_gamma   90.00
#
_symmetry.space_group_name_H-M   'P 1'
#
loop_
_entity.id
_entity.type
_entity.pdbx_description
1 polymer ?
#
loop_
_entity_poly.entity_id
_entity_poly.type
_entity_poly.pdbx_seq_one_letter_code
_entity_poly.pdbx_strand_id
1 'polypeptide(L)' 'MLRIVQLLFALLAVSYTQWSSQTYPDPRTDPVACHIPYPGPVCDPSEIITEEEKLVLSDRINRVSFVFNCFFR' A
#
# COMPACT_ATOMS: atom_id res chain seq x y z
N MET A 1 -27.71 -26.77 0.22
CA MET A 1 -27.82 -25.48 0.94
C MET A 1 -26.59 -25.15 1.78
N LEU A 2 -26.06 -26.08 2.60
CA LEU A 2 -24.89 -25.83 3.45
C LEU A 2 -23.63 -25.33 2.69
N ARG A 3 -23.34 -25.89 1.50
CA ARG A 3 -22.22 -25.45 0.65
C ARG A 3 -22.35 -24.01 0.13
N ILE A 4 -23.58 -23.57 -0.16
CA ILE A 4 -23.85 -22.20 -0.64
C ILE A 4 -23.64 -21.21 0.51
N VAL A 5 -24.08 -21.56 1.72
CA VAL A 5 -23.87 -20.74 2.92
C VAL A 5 -22.38 -20.60 3.24
N GLN A 6 -21.59 -21.68 3.12
CA GLN A 6 -20.14 -21.63 3.29
C GLN A 6 -19.45 -20.75 2.24
N LEU A 7 -19.86 -20.85 0.97
CA LEU A 7 -19.35 -19.99 -0.11
C LEU A 7 -19.67 -18.52 0.12
N LEU A 8 -20.90 -18.21 0.55
CA LEU A 8 -21.30 -16.84 0.88
C LEU A 8 -20.50 -16.27 2.06
N PHE A 9 -20.25 -17.09 3.09
CA PHE A 9 -19.45 -16.67 4.24
C PHE A 9 -17.98 -16.41 3.86
N ALA A 10 -17.41 -17.24 2.98
CA ALA A 10 -16.07 -17.03 2.44
C ALA A 10 -15.96 -15.75 1.59
N LEU A 11 -16.97 -15.48 0.74
CA LEU A 11 -16.99 -14.26 -0.08
C LEU A 11 -17.09 -12.99 0.76
N LEU A 12 -17.88 -13.01 1.84
CA LEU A 12 -17.95 -11.89 2.79
C LEU A 12 -16.59 -11.69 3.47
N ALA A 13 -15.94 -12.76 3.94
CA ALA A 13 -14.63 -12.69 4.59
C ALA A 13 -13.54 -12.02 3.72
N VAL A 14 -13.52 -12.30 2.40
CA VAL A 14 -12.55 -11.71 1.45
C VAL A 14 -12.74 -10.20 1.30
N SER A 15 -13.97 -9.69 1.44
CA SER A 15 -14.21 -8.24 1.37
C SER A 15 -13.63 -7.47 2.56
N TYR A 16 -13.44 -8.14 3.72
CA TYR A 16 -12.80 -7.54 4.89
C TYR A 16 -11.28 -7.48 4.78
N THR A 17 -10.66 -8.15 3.81
CA THR A 17 -9.21 -8.09 3.58
C THR A 17 -8.83 -7.01 2.56
N GLN A 18 -9.77 -6.16 2.14
CA GLN A 18 -9.49 -5.04 1.25
C GLN A 18 -9.07 -3.80 2.07
N TRP A 19 -7.97 -3.18 1.66
CA TRP A 19 -7.55 -1.92 2.24
C TRP A 19 -8.51 -0.78 1.90
N SER A 20 -8.87 0.00 2.91
CA SER A 20 -9.62 1.26 2.79
C SER A 20 -8.73 2.43 3.16
N SER A 21 -9.15 3.67 2.86
CA SER A 21 -8.39 4.86 3.28
C SER A 21 -8.27 5.02 4.81
N GLN A 22 -9.10 4.31 5.61
CA GLN A 22 -8.99 4.30 7.07
C GLN A 22 -8.05 3.20 7.60
N THR A 23 -7.80 2.16 6.80
CA THR A 23 -7.03 0.97 7.22
C THR A 23 -5.68 0.87 6.52
N TYR A 24 -5.47 1.61 5.44
CA TYR A 24 -4.20 1.68 4.73
C TYR A 24 -3.10 2.25 5.66
N PRO A 25 -1.99 1.54 5.88
CA PRO A 25 -0.93 2.01 6.76
C PRO A 25 -0.20 3.22 6.16
N ASP A 26 0.28 4.12 7.02
CA ASP A 26 1.08 5.27 6.58
C ASP A 26 2.57 4.86 6.53
N PRO A 27 3.21 4.84 5.35
CA PRO A 27 4.60 4.42 5.21
C PRO A 27 5.60 5.33 5.93
N ARG A 28 5.18 6.51 6.38
CA ARG A 28 6.04 7.45 7.12
C ARG A 28 6.10 7.13 8.60
N THR A 29 5.06 6.48 9.14
CA THR A 29 4.93 6.20 10.58
C THR A 29 4.97 4.71 10.88
N ASP A 30 4.52 3.85 9.95
CA ASP A 30 4.54 2.39 10.07
C ASP A 30 5.06 1.72 8.79
N PRO A 31 6.39 1.79 8.52
CA PRO A 31 6.99 1.18 7.34
C PRO A 31 6.88 -0.35 7.33
N VAL A 32 6.81 -0.98 8.52
CA VAL A 32 6.73 -2.43 8.63
C VAL A 32 5.38 -2.93 8.14
N ALA A 33 4.27 -2.29 8.52
CA ALA A 33 2.94 -2.64 8.00
C ALA A 33 2.80 -2.42 6.48
N CYS A 34 3.61 -1.53 5.91
CA CYS A 34 3.69 -1.27 4.47
C CYS A 34 4.64 -2.23 3.71
N HIS A 35 5.25 -3.19 4.41
CA HIS A 35 6.27 -4.09 3.88
C HIS A 35 7.39 -3.34 3.14
N ILE A 36 7.95 -2.32 3.81
CA ILE A 36 9.13 -1.59 3.36
C ILE A 36 10.17 -1.49 4.48
N PRO A 37 11.46 -1.44 4.17
CA PRO A 37 12.51 -1.46 5.18
C PRO A 37 12.68 -0.12 5.93
N TYR A 38 12.29 1.00 5.31
CA TYR A 38 12.47 2.34 5.86
C TYR A 38 11.29 3.25 5.54
N PRO A 39 11.03 4.30 6.34
CA PRO A 39 10.01 5.28 6.05
C PRO A 39 10.17 5.90 4.66
N GLY A 40 9.07 6.00 3.91
CA GLY A 40 9.13 6.42 2.52
C GLY A 40 7.80 6.88 1.95
N PRO A 41 7.77 7.23 0.65
CA PRO A 41 6.55 7.69 -0.02
C PRO A 41 5.70 6.53 -0.58
N VAL A 42 6.24 5.32 -0.66
CA VAL A 42 5.55 4.14 -1.22
C VAL A 42 5.13 3.22 -0.09
N CYS A 43 3.89 2.73 -0.14
CA CYS A 43 3.39 1.71 0.78
C CYS A 43 2.63 0.65 -0.02
N ASP A 44 3.00 -0.61 0.14
CA ASP A 44 2.35 -1.74 -0.53
C ASP A 44 2.20 -2.92 0.45
N PRO A 45 1.18 -2.84 1.32
CA PRO A 45 0.95 -3.83 2.37
C PRO A 45 0.43 -5.17 1.81
N SER A 46 0.04 -5.22 0.53
CA SER A 46 -0.40 -6.45 -0.14
C SER A 46 0.70 -7.13 -0.96
N GLU A 47 1.93 -6.58 -0.98
CA GLU A 47 3.07 -7.08 -1.77
C GLU A 47 2.73 -7.30 -3.25
N ILE A 48 1.94 -6.39 -3.83
CA ILE A 48 1.62 -6.42 -5.27
C ILE A 48 2.84 -6.01 -6.10
N ILE A 49 3.68 -5.11 -5.58
CA ILE A 49 4.91 -4.64 -6.21
C ILE A 49 6.14 -5.28 -5.55
N THR A 50 7.14 -5.56 -6.37
CA THR A 50 8.41 -6.12 -5.92
C THR A 50 9.25 -5.07 -5.18
N GLU A 51 10.18 -5.51 -4.34
CA GLU A 51 11.09 -4.61 -3.61
C GLU A 51 11.88 -3.67 -4.54
N GLU A 52 12.33 -4.15 -5.69
CA GLU A 52 13.04 -3.32 -6.68
C GLU A 52 12.12 -2.22 -7.25
N GLU A 53 10.88 -2.56 -7.57
CA GLU A 53 9.89 -1.60 -8.05
C GLU A 53 9.55 -0.55 -6.99
N LYS A 54 9.46 -0.93 -5.72
CA LYS A 54 9.25 0.00 -4.59
C LYS A 54 10.37 1.03 -4.51
N LEU A 55 11.63 0.61 -4.70
CA LEU A 55 12.78 1.51 -4.70
C LEU A 55 12.75 2.48 -5.89
N VAL A 56 12.50 1.97 -7.10
CA VAL A 56 12.40 2.79 -8.32
C VAL A 56 11.25 3.80 -8.22
N LEU A 57 10.10 3.38 -7.68
CA LEU A 57 8.95 4.24 -7.50
C LEU A 57 9.22 5.34 -6.46
N SER A 58 9.90 4.98 -5.37
CA SER A 58 10.31 5.95 -4.34
C SER A 58 11.26 7.01 -4.90
N ASP A 59 12.26 6.64 -5.69
CA ASP A 59 13.16 7.60 -6.36
C ASP A 59 12.38 8.56 -7.28
N ARG A 60 11.48 8.03 -8.10
CA ARG A 60 10.66 8.83 -9.03
C ARG A 60 9.77 9.82 -8.28
N ILE A 61 9.10 9.39 -7.21
CA ILE A 61 8.25 10.28 -6.39
C ILE A 61 9.11 11.39 -5.78
N ASN A 62 10.26 11.05 -5.20
CA ASN A 62 11.14 12.03 -4.59
C ASN A 62 11.66 13.06 -5.60
N ARG A 63 12.03 12.65 -6.82
CA ARG A 63 12.42 13.58 -7.90
C ARG A 63 11.28 14.53 -8.26
N VAL A 64 10.08 14.00 -8.42
CA VAL A 64 8.89 14.82 -8.75
C VAL A 64 8.60 15.80 -7.64
N SER A 65 8.56 15.36 -6.38
CA SER A 65 8.36 16.24 -5.23
C SER A 65 9.43 17.33 -5.12
N PHE A 66 10.70 17.00 -5.40
CA PHE A 66 11.77 17.99 -5.43
C PHE A 66 11.54 19.05 -6.51
N VAL A 67 11.22 18.63 -7.75
CA VAL A 67 10.94 19.55 -8.85
C VAL A 67 9.75 20.46 -8.53
N PHE A 68 8.65 19.91 -7.99
CA PHE A 68 7.50 20.72 -7.56
C PHE A 68 7.90 21.76 -6.50
N ASN A 69 8.69 21.37 -5.50
CA ASN A 69 9.16 22.32 -4.48
C ASN A 69 10.09 23.40 -5.04
N CYS A 70 10.89 23.11 -6.07
CA CYS A 70 11.72 24.12 -6.74
C CYS A 70 10.92 25.08 -7.63
N PHE A 71 9.77 24.66 -8.17
CA PHE A 71 8.99 25.46 -9.12
C PHE A 71 7.95 26.35 -8.45
N PHE A 72 7.43 25.93 -7.29
CA PHE A 72 6.38 26.65 -6.54
C PHE A 72 6.92 27.41 -5.32
N ARG A 73 8.24 27.49 -5.17
CA ARG A 73 8.92 28.30 -4.16
C ARG A 73 9.68 29.43 -4.82
#